data_AF-A0A3Y7R0P3-F1
#
_entry.id   AF-A0A3Y7R0P3-F1
#
_cell.length_a   1.000
_cell.length_b   1.000
_cell.length_c   1.000
_cell.angle_alpha   90.00
_cell.angle_beta   90.00
_cell.angle_gamma   90.00
#
_symmetry.space_group_name_H-M   'P 1'
#
loop_
_entity.id
_entity.type
_entity.pdbx_description
1 polymer ?
#
loop_
_entity_poly.entity_id
_entity_poly.type
_entity_poly.pdbx_seq_one_letter_code
_entity_poly.pdbx_strand_id
1 'polypeptide(L)'
;MSKTNLVAFRIPADLQEAFNHSVAASGGDKTAWLVDAIRHKLGQPENTIDSRMIGLVERMETAAAALMAGKQGVPPKPYNESAVIQIAADTIRQGFDNGRVIAERINEAGYQTKAGKAWDKDIYSAWKRQGNNAQKLSELLEV
;
A
#
# COMPACT_ATOMS: atom_id res chain seq x y z
N MET A 1 7.09 -16.79 -42.34
CA MET A 1 5.75 -17.20 -42.79
C MET A 1 5.16 -18.14 -41.76
N SER A 2 4.37 -17.64 -40.82
CA SER A 2 3.60 -18.50 -39.90
C SER A 2 2.61 -19.30 -40.74
N LYS A 3 2.75 -20.63 -40.76
CA LYS A 3 1.85 -21.50 -41.53
C LYS A 3 0.53 -21.60 -40.76
N THR A 4 -0.51 -20.89 -41.22
CA THR A 4 -1.89 -21.17 -40.78
C THR A 4 -2.40 -22.40 -41.52
N ASN A 5 -3.19 -23.23 -40.84
CA ASN A 5 -3.83 -24.40 -41.45
C ASN A 5 -5.34 -24.18 -41.47
N LEU A 6 -5.97 -24.42 -42.62
CA LEU A 6 -7.42 -24.32 -42.76
C LEU A 6 -8.05 -25.66 -42.44
N VAL A 7 -8.88 -25.70 -41.40
CA VAL A 7 -9.63 -26.91 -41.01
C VAL A 7 -11.11 -26.63 -41.21
N ALA A 8 -11.77 -27.46 -42.02
CA ALA A 8 -13.23 -27.43 -42.20
C ALA A 8 -13.86 -28.58 -41.42
N PHE A 9 -14.84 -28.27 -40.58
CA PHE A 9 -15.60 -29.27 -39.82
C PHE A 9 -17.09 -28.89 -39.81
N ARG A 10 -17.94 -29.89 -39.58
CA ARG A 10 -19.39 -29.69 -39.43
C ARG A 10 -19.74 -29.68 -37.95
N ILE A 11 -20.58 -28.73 -37.57
CA ILE A 11 -21.14 -28.66 -36.22
C ILE A 11 -22.42 -29.50 -36.23
N PRO A 12 -22.57 -30.46 -35.29
CA PRO A 12 -23.81 -31.22 -35.11
C PRO A 12 -25.04 -30.30 -34.95
N ALA A 13 -26.20 -30.72 -35.47
CA ALA A 13 -27.40 -29.88 -35.51
C ALA A 13 -27.89 -29.49 -34.10
N ASP A 14 -27.71 -30.36 -33.12
CA ASP A 14 -28.00 -30.16 -31.70
C ASP A 14 -27.11 -29.09 -31.04
N LEU A 15 -25.91 -28.85 -31.57
CA LEU A 15 -24.96 -27.86 -31.05
C LEU A 15 -24.95 -26.56 -31.85
N GLN A 16 -25.62 -26.52 -33.00
CA GLN A 16 -25.56 -25.39 -33.93
C GLN A 16 -26.14 -24.10 -33.32
N GLU A 17 -27.27 -24.20 -32.63
CA GLU A 17 -27.92 -23.06 -31.98
C GLU A 17 -27.08 -22.53 -30.82
N ALA A 18 -26.63 -23.42 -29.94
CA ALA A 18 -25.78 -23.09 -28.79
C ALA A 18 -24.45 -22.45 -29.23
N PHE A 19 -23.84 -22.96 -30.30
CA PHE A 19 -22.63 -22.39 -30.90
C PHE A 19 -22.87 -20.96 -31.41
N ASN A 20 -23.89 -20.76 -32.25
CA ASN A 20 -24.18 -19.44 -32.81
C ASN A 20 -24.53 -18.42 -31.72
N HIS A 21 -25.27 -18.83 -30.69
CA HIS A 21 -25.57 -17.98 -29.54
C HIS A 21 -24.31 -17.60 -28.77
N SER A 22 -23.42 -18.56 -28.50
CA SER A 22 -22.17 -18.32 -27.76
C SER A 22 -21.20 -17.39 -28.50
N VAL A 23 -21.11 -17.53 -29.82
CA VAL A 23 -20.32 -16.62 -30.67
C VAL A 23 -20.90 -15.21 -30.67
N ALA A 24 -22.24 -15.09 -30.78
CA ALA A 24 -22.89 -13.78 -30.72
C ALA A 24 -22.68 -13.09 -29.36
N ALA A 25 -22.74 -13.86 -28.27
CA ALA A 25 -22.53 -13.36 -26.91
C ALA A 25 -21.09 -12.92 -26.63
N SER A 26 -20.10 -13.52 -27.30
CA SER A 26 -18.68 -13.14 -27.13
C SER A 26 -18.30 -11.84 -27.84
N GLY A 27 -19.19 -11.29 -28.68
CA GLY A 27 -18.96 -10.05 -29.43
C GLY A 27 -17.80 -10.12 -30.44
N GLY A 28 -17.30 -11.33 -30.73
CA GLY A 28 -16.12 -11.59 -31.55
C GLY A 28 -16.46 -12.35 -32.83
N ASP A 29 -15.47 -12.51 -33.70
CA ASP A 29 -15.64 -13.33 -34.90
C ASP A 29 -15.59 -14.85 -34.57
N LYS A 30 -16.19 -15.68 -35.43
CA LYS A 30 -16.27 -17.15 -35.25
C LYS A 30 -14.88 -17.80 -35.13
N THR A 31 -13.89 -17.24 -35.82
CA THR A 31 -12.53 -17.78 -35.86
C THR A 31 -11.82 -17.52 -34.53
N ALA A 32 -11.91 -16.30 -34.00
CA ALA A 32 -11.38 -15.90 -32.71
C ALA A 32 -11.99 -16.73 -31.58
N TRP A 33 -13.31 -16.93 -31.61
CA TRP A 33 -14.02 -17.79 -30.65
C TRP A 33 -13.52 -19.24 -30.68
N LEU A 34 -13.35 -19.82 -31.87
CA LEU A 34 -12.84 -21.19 -32.02
C LEU A 34 -11.36 -21.33 -31.63
N VAL A 35 -10.54 -20.35 -31.99
CA VAL A 35 -9.11 -20.32 -31.63
C VAL A 35 -8.96 -20.25 -30.11
N ASP A 36 -9.79 -19.46 -29.43
CA ASP A 36 -9.81 -19.39 -27.97
C ASP A 36 -10.24 -20.72 -27.33
N ALA A 37 -11.30 -21.35 -27.86
CA ALA A 37 -11.73 -22.67 -27.41
C ALA A 37 -10.63 -23.76 -27.59
N ILE A 38 -9.90 -23.72 -28.71
CA ILE A 38 -8.77 -24.62 -28.98
C ILE A 38 -7.65 -24.38 -27.97
N ARG A 39 -7.26 -23.12 -27.74
CA ARG A 39 -6.23 -22.74 -26.78
C ARG A 39 -6.56 -23.18 -25.37
N HIS A 40 -7.81 -22.97 -24.95
CA HIS A 40 -8.31 -23.45 -23.67
C HIS A 40 -8.20 -24.97 -23.55
N LYS A 41 -8.60 -25.72 -24.59
CA LYS A 41 -8.49 -27.18 -24.60
C LYS A 41 -7.04 -27.68 -24.58
N LEU A 42 -6.10 -26.90 -25.10
CA LEU A 42 -4.67 -27.19 -25.13
C LEU A 42 -3.90 -26.72 -23.88
N GLY A 43 -4.58 -26.12 -22.89
CA GLY A 43 -3.92 -25.61 -21.68
C GLY A 43 -2.99 -24.42 -21.96
N GLN A 44 -3.22 -23.69 -23.06
CA GLN A 44 -2.48 -22.49 -23.44
C GLN A 44 -3.43 -21.30 -23.60
N PRO A 45 -4.25 -20.96 -22.58
CA PRO A 45 -5.11 -19.78 -22.67
C PRO A 45 -4.24 -18.55 -22.92
N GLU A 46 -4.64 -17.73 -23.90
CA GLU A 46 -3.94 -16.48 -24.22
C GLU A 46 -3.91 -15.60 -22.96
N ASN A 47 -2.86 -14.78 -22.84
CA ASN A 47 -2.59 -13.85 -21.74
C ASN A 47 -3.82 -12.94 -21.49
N THR A 48 -4.74 -13.44 -20.67
CA THR A 48 -6.13 -13.02 -20.52
C THR A 48 -6.21 -11.83 -19.58
N ILE A 49 -7.36 -11.17 -19.51
CA ILE A 49 -7.56 -10.06 -18.56
C ILE A 49 -7.23 -10.48 -17.13
N ASP A 50 -7.42 -11.75 -16.78
CA ASP A 50 -7.10 -12.30 -15.45
C ASP A 50 -5.60 -12.33 -15.14
N SER A 51 -4.73 -12.72 -16.09
CA SER A 51 -3.29 -12.64 -15.88
C SER A 51 -2.79 -11.19 -15.83
N ARG A 52 -3.44 -10.28 -16.56
CA ARG A 52 -3.18 -8.83 -16.47
C ARG A 52 -3.65 -8.25 -15.13
N MET A 53 -4.79 -8.70 -14.61
CA MET A 53 -5.33 -8.33 -13.31
C MET A 53 -4.42 -8.82 -12.18
N ILE A 54 -3.98 -10.08 -12.22
CA ILE A 54 -3.03 -10.64 -11.24
C ILE A 54 -1.74 -9.81 -11.22
N GLY A 55 -1.13 -9.56 -12.39
CA GLY A 55 0.08 -8.74 -12.47
C GLY A 55 -0.11 -7.26 -12.12
N LEU A 56 -1.34 -6.73 -12.18
CA LEU A 56 -1.68 -5.38 -11.70
C LEU A 56 -1.81 -5.38 -10.17
N VAL A 57 -2.50 -6.37 -9.60
CA VAL A 57 -2.65 -6.55 -8.16
C VAL A 57 -1.28 -6.70 -7.50
N GLU A 58 -0.39 -7.54 -8.02
CA GLU A 58 0.98 -7.70 -7.49
C GLU A 58 1.77 -6.38 -7.50
N ARG A 59 1.63 -5.58 -8.56
CA ARG A 59 2.26 -4.25 -8.66
C ARG A 59 1.65 -3.24 -7.69
N MET A 60 0.33 -3.28 -7.49
CA MET A 60 -0.35 -2.44 -6.50
C MET A 60 0.00 -2.85 -5.07
N GLU A 61 0.11 -4.14 -4.77
CA GLU A 61 0.56 -4.64 -3.46
C GLU A 61 2.01 -4.23 -3.20
N THR A 62 2.88 -4.34 -4.20
CA THR A 62 4.27 -3.88 -4.11
C THR A 62 4.35 -2.37 -3.90
N ALA A 63 3.55 -1.58 -4.63
CA ALA A 63 3.49 -0.13 -4.47
C ALA A 63 2.88 0.27 -3.12
N ALA A 64 1.87 -0.44 -2.63
CA ALA A 64 1.28 -0.23 -1.32
C ALA A 64 2.26 -0.58 -0.19
N ALA A 65 2.98 -1.69 -0.32
CA ALA A 65 4.06 -2.04 0.60
C ALA A 65 5.18 -1.00 0.60
N ALA A 66 5.55 -0.47 -0.57
CA ALA A 66 6.52 0.63 -0.69
C ALA A 66 6.00 1.95 -0.09
N LEU A 67 4.71 2.26 -0.21
CA LEU A 67 4.07 3.42 0.44
C LEU A 67 3.98 3.27 1.96
N MET A 68 3.69 2.06 2.46
CA MET A 68 3.76 1.76 3.89
C MET A 68 5.21 1.80 4.39
N ALA A 69 6.16 1.35 3.58
CA ALA A 69 7.59 1.52 3.85
C ALA A 69 7.99 3.01 3.84
N GLY A 70 7.33 3.86 3.06
CA GLY A 70 7.48 5.32 3.11
C GLY A 70 7.02 5.97 4.43
N LYS A 71 6.24 5.24 5.24
CA LYS A 71 5.90 5.59 6.64
C LYS A 71 6.70 4.77 7.67
N GLN A 72 7.70 3.97 7.28
CA GLN A 72 8.54 3.27 8.25
C GLN A 72 9.23 4.28 9.17
N GLY A 73 8.91 4.19 10.45
CA GLY A 73 9.45 5.05 11.50
C GLY A 73 8.57 6.24 11.89
N VAL A 74 7.51 6.58 11.15
CA VAL A 74 6.58 7.64 11.56
C VAL A 74 5.56 7.08 12.56
N PRO A 75 5.47 7.63 13.78
CA PRO A 75 4.52 7.14 14.77
C PRO A 75 3.04 7.36 14.33
N PRO A 76 2.11 6.45 14.68
CA PRO A 76 0.75 6.43 14.12
C PRO A 76 -0.19 7.51 14.67
N LYS A 77 0.04 8.01 15.89
CA LYS A 77 -0.81 9.02 16.53
C LYS A 77 -0.41 10.41 16.03
N PRO A 78 -1.38 11.30 15.69
CA PRO A 78 -1.09 12.69 15.32
C PRO A 78 -0.43 13.46 16.46
N TYR A 79 0.21 14.58 16.13
CA TYR A 79 0.84 15.45 17.12
C TYR A 79 -0.14 15.87 18.23
N ASN A 80 0.26 15.67 19.48
CA ASN A 80 -0.45 16.12 20.67
C ASN A 80 0.56 16.80 21.60
N GLU A 81 0.44 18.12 21.74
CA GLU A 81 1.38 18.94 22.51
C GLU A 81 1.43 18.56 23.99
N SER A 82 0.28 18.37 24.62
CA SER A 82 0.17 18.00 26.02
C SER A 82 0.83 16.64 26.27
N ALA A 83 0.61 15.66 25.41
CA ALA A 83 1.23 14.35 25.52
C ALA A 83 2.76 14.42 25.35
N VAL A 84 3.23 15.19 24.37
CA VAL A 84 4.67 15.37 24.12
C VAL A 84 5.36 16.04 25.32
N ILE A 85 4.75 17.08 25.90
CA ILE A 85 5.29 17.75 27.11
C ILE A 85 5.32 16.78 28.30
N GLN A 86 4.26 16.01 28.53
CA GLN A 86 4.20 15.04 29.62
C GLN A 86 5.28 13.96 29.47
N ILE A 87 5.41 13.36 28.29
CA ILE A 87 6.44 12.34 28.02
C ILE A 87 7.85 12.92 28.23
N ALA A 88 8.10 14.15 27.77
CA ALA A 88 9.38 14.81 27.96
C ALA A 88 9.67 15.05 29.46
N ALA A 89 8.69 15.55 30.21
CA ALA A 89 8.83 15.78 31.65
C ALA A 89 9.07 14.47 32.42
N ASP A 90 8.30 13.43 32.14
CA ASP A 90 8.43 12.12 32.78
C ASP A 90 9.79 11.49 32.49
N THR A 91 10.30 11.65 31.26
CA THR A 91 11.63 11.18 30.87
C THR A 91 12.74 11.92 31.62
N ILE A 92 12.58 13.25 31.80
CA ILE A 92 13.52 14.07 32.58
C ILE A 92 13.46 13.71 34.07
N ARG A 93 12.26 13.48 34.64
CA ARG A 93 12.10 13.03 36.04
C ARG A 93 12.74 11.67 36.31
N GLN A 94 12.78 10.80 35.30
CA GLN A 94 13.52 9.53 35.36
C GLN A 94 15.05 9.70 35.30
N GLY A 95 15.56 10.94 35.18
CA GLY A 95 16.98 11.27 35.11
C GLY A 95 17.55 11.34 33.69
N PHE A 96 16.72 11.25 32.65
CA PHE A 96 17.16 11.23 31.25
C PHE A 96 16.87 12.55 30.53
N ASP A 97 17.60 13.63 30.87
CA ASP A 97 17.56 14.89 30.11
C ASP A 97 18.48 14.83 28.87
N ASN A 98 18.15 13.93 27.95
CA ASN A 98 18.83 13.80 26.67
C ASN A 98 17.81 13.83 25.53
N GLY A 99 17.94 14.81 24.63
CA GLY A 99 17.00 14.99 23.54
C GLY A 99 16.84 13.78 22.60
N ARG A 100 17.85 12.91 22.49
CA ARG A 100 17.73 11.65 21.74
C ARG A 100 16.80 10.68 22.46
N VAL A 101 16.98 10.50 23.76
CA VAL A 101 16.18 9.58 24.58
C VAL A 101 14.73 10.07 24.64
N ILE A 102 14.52 11.38 24.81
CA ILE A 102 13.19 11.97 24.83
C ILE A 102 12.48 11.79 23.48
N ALA A 103 13.17 12.02 22.36
CA ALA A 103 12.61 11.79 21.03
C ALA A 103 12.21 10.31 20.82
N GLU A 104 13.04 9.37 21.27
CA GLU A 104 12.75 7.93 21.22
C GLU A 104 11.51 7.58 22.05
N ARG A 105 11.39 8.07 23.28
CA ARG A 105 10.20 7.88 24.13
C ARG A 105 8.92 8.43 23.51
N ILE A 106 8.99 9.59 22.83
CA ILE A 106 7.84 10.16 22.12
C ILE A 106 7.42 9.28 20.94
N ASN A 107 8.40 8.75 20.18
CA ASN A 107 8.14 7.81 19.09
C ASN A 107 7.54 6.49 19.59
N GLU A 108 8.08 5.92 20.68
CA GLU A 108 7.55 4.71 21.34
C GLU A 108 6.11 4.90 21.83
N ALA A 109 5.80 6.07 22.39
CA ALA A 109 4.44 6.43 22.78
C ALA A 109 3.48 6.59 21.58
N GLY A 110 4.02 6.63 20.37
CA GLY A 110 3.29 6.59 19.12
C GLY A 110 2.97 7.96 18.55
N TYR A 111 3.53 9.06 19.05
CA TYR A 111 3.18 10.43 18.60
C TYR A 111 4.13 10.98 17.54
N GLN A 112 3.60 11.36 16.37
CA GLN A 112 4.38 12.03 15.34
C GLN A 112 4.51 13.54 15.59
N THR A 113 5.45 14.16 14.87
CA THR A 113 5.65 15.63 14.87
C THR A 113 4.52 16.35 14.15
N LYS A 114 4.40 17.69 14.31
CA LYS A 114 3.44 18.51 13.56
C LYS A 114 3.57 18.36 12.03
N ALA A 115 4.78 18.05 11.55
CA ALA A 115 5.08 17.86 10.14
C ALA A 115 4.83 16.42 9.64
N GLY A 116 4.26 15.53 10.46
CA GLY A 116 3.98 14.14 10.09
C GLY A 116 5.24 13.27 9.98
N LYS A 117 6.28 13.60 10.74
CA LYS A 117 7.56 12.87 10.79
C LYS A 117 7.80 12.24 12.16
N ALA A 118 8.68 11.24 12.22
CA ALA A 118 9.27 10.75 13.46
C ALA A 118 10.04 11.85 14.19
N TRP A 119 10.19 11.69 15.50
CA TRP A 119 11.05 12.55 16.31
C TRP A 119 12.51 12.08 16.23
N ASP A 120 13.41 13.03 16.12
CA ASP A 120 14.84 12.85 16.38
C ASP A 120 15.32 13.94 17.36
N LYS A 121 16.59 13.85 17.76
CA LYS A 121 17.20 14.79 18.71
C LYS A 121 17.08 16.25 18.24
N ASP A 122 17.26 16.51 16.95
CA ASP A 122 17.32 17.86 16.40
C ASP A 122 15.91 18.43 16.27
N ILE A 123 14.94 17.61 15.86
CA ILE A 123 13.52 17.96 15.84
C ILE A 123 13.02 18.27 17.26
N TYR A 124 13.35 17.44 18.26
CA TYR A 124 12.99 17.71 19.64
C TYR A 124 13.63 19.00 20.16
N SER A 125 14.92 19.21 19.87
CA SER A 125 15.64 20.42 20.30
C SER A 125 15.07 21.69 19.68
N ALA A 126 14.72 21.65 18.40
CA ALA A 126 14.05 22.75 17.71
C ALA A 126 12.65 23.01 18.30
N TRP A 127 11.87 21.94 18.52
CA TRP A 127 10.55 22.02 19.12
C TRP A 127 10.58 22.60 20.54
N LYS A 128 11.55 22.21 21.38
CA LYS A 128 11.73 22.74 22.75
C LYS A 128 11.94 24.26 22.75
N ARG A 129 12.68 24.78 21.77
CA ARG A 129 12.96 26.22 21.60
C ARG A 129 11.83 26.99 20.93
N GLN A 130 10.85 26.30 20.34
CA GLN A 130 9.77 26.92 19.61
C GLN A 130 8.70 27.46 20.58
N GLY A 131 8.40 28.76 20.47
CA GLY A 131 7.36 29.40 21.28
C GLY A 131 7.62 29.26 22.78
N ASN A 132 6.62 28.82 23.53
CA ASN A 132 6.68 28.65 24.99
C ASN A 132 6.81 27.20 25.46
N ASN A 133 7.22 26.27 24.58
CA ASN A 133 7.33 24.85 24.92
C ASN A 133 8.33 24.58 26.06
N ALA A 134 9.48 25.25 26.04
CA ALA A 134 10.46 25.17 27.13
C ALA A 134 9.86 25.62 28.47
N GLN A 135 9.09 26.71 28.47
CA GLN A 135 8.46 27.23 29.69
C GLN A 135 7.43 26.24 30.24
N LYS A 136 6.53 25.71 29.40
CA LYS A 136 5.55 24.69 29.81
C LYS A 136 6.21 23.44 30.38
N LEU A 137 7.36 23.04 29.82
CA LEU A 137 8.13 21.91 30.32
C LEU A 137 8.73 22.22 31.70
N SER A 138 9.31 23.41 31.88
CA SER A 138 9.86 23.85 33.17
C SER A 138 8.77 23.93 34.24
N GLU A 139 7.63 24.55 33.93
CA GLU A 139 6.47 24.64 34.84
C GLU A 139 6.03 23.25 35.30
N LEU A 140 6.07 22.25 34.42
CA LEU A 140 5.71 20.89 34.78
C LEU A 140 6.75 20.18 35.63
N LEU A 141 8.03 20.54 35.54
CA LEU A 141 9.13 19.95 36.30
C LEU A 141 9.28 20.57 37.71
N GLU A 142 8.76 21.78 37.90
CA GLU A 142 8.71 22.46 39.20
C GLU A 142 7.59 21.94 40.12
N VAL A 143 6.69 21.12 39.59
CA VAL A 143 5.62 20.39 40.32
C VAL A 143 6.03 18.95 40.57
#